data_AF-A0A2G8D2W8-F1
#
_entry.id   AF-A0A2G8D2W8-F1
#
_cell.length_a   1.000
_cell.length_b   1.000
_cell.length_c   1.000
_cell.angle_alpha   90.00
_cell.angle_beta   90.00
_cell.angle_gamma   90.00
#
_symmetry.space_group_name_H-M   'P 1'
#
loop_
_entity.id
_entity.type
_entity.pdbx_description
1 polymer ?
#
loop_
_entity_poly.entity_id
_entity_poly.type
_entity_poly.pdbx_seq_one_letter_code
_entity_poly.pdbx_strand_id
1 'polypeptide(L)'
;TNILSTIKDITGNDKNLKFRELEAATLPRVLTQVDLALINTNYALEAKLDPSKDALVIEGSDSPYVNILVTREDNKDADAVKKLVAALHTPEVKKLIEEKYKSAIKPAF
;
A
#
# COMPACT_ATOMS: atom_id res chain seq x y z
N THR A 1 12.35 12.09 -5.90
CA THR A 1 12.42 10.94 -4.98
C THR A 1 12.84 9.72 -5.77
N ASN A 2 13.82 8.94 -5.31
CA ASN A 2 14.20 7.69 -5.97
C ASN A 2 13.41 6.52 -5.35
N ILE A 3 12.41 6.00 -6.08
CA ILE A 3 11.55 4.89 -5.61
C ILE A 3 12.24 3.52 -5.60
N LEU A 4 13.46 3.43 -6.14
CA LEU A 4 14.27 2.21 -6.18
C LEU A 4 15.37 2.20 -5.10
N SER A 5 15.25 3.07 -4.09
CA SER A 5 16.23 3.14 -3.01
C SER A 5 16.21 1.86 -2.17
N THR A 6 17.38 1.42 -1.75
CA THR A 6 17.63 0.20 -0.96
C THR A 6 18.36 0.56 0.34
N ILE A 7 18.62 -0.45 1.19
CA ILE A 7 19.45 -0.27 2.40
C ILE A 7 20.84 0.32 2.08
N LYS A 8 21.38 0.07 0.88
CA LYS A 8 22.71 0.57 0.46
C LYS A 8 22.73 2.08 0.22
N ASP A 9 21.57 2.70 0.00
CA ASP A 9 21.45 4.12 -0.27
C ASP A 9 21.33 4.96 1.02
N ILE A 10 21.39 4.33 2.20
CA ILE A 10 21.35 5.01 3.50
C ILE A 10 22.67 5.77 3.73
N THR A 11 22.60 7.10 3.75
CA THR A 11 23.76 7.98 3.99
C THR A 11 23.99 8.32 5.47
N GLY A 12 23.02 8.04 6.35
CA GLY A 12 23.10 8.34 7.78
C GLY A 12 22.16 7.47 8.63
N ASN A 13 22.59 7.12 9.84
CA ASN A 13 21.86 6.23 10.74
C ASN A 13 22.23 6.52 12.21
N ASP A 14 21.93 7.71 12.69
CA ASP A 14 22.32 8.19 14.03
C ASP A 14 21.76 7.32 15.17
N LYS A 15 20.65 6.61 14.90
CA LYS A 15 20.00 5.69 15.84
C LYS A 15 20.55 4.26 15.78
N ASN A 16 21.56 3.99 14.94
CA ASN A 16 22.16 2.66 14.75
C ASN A 16 21.11 1.56 14.47
N LEU A 17 20.09 1.89 13.69
CA LEU A 17 19.01 0.96 13.32
C LEU A 17 19.55 -0.20 12.48
N LYS A 18 19.00 -1.39 12.69
CA LYS A 18 19.30 -2.58 11.88
C LYS A 18 18.13 -2.86 10.95
N PHE A 19 18.36 -2.73 9.66
CA PHE A 19 17.35 -2.97 8.63
C PHE A 19 17.38 -4.43 8.18
N ARG A 20 16.21 -5.04 8.04
CA ARG A 20 16.04 -6.40 7.52
C ARG A 20 14.97 -6.38 6.44
N GLU A 21 15.34 -6.82 5.24
CA GLU A 21 14.40 -7.01 4.14
C GLU A 21 13.75 -8.39 4.28
N LEU A 22 12.43 -8.43 4.26
CA LEU A 22 11.62 -9.64 4.39
C LEU A 22 10.48 -9.58 3.39
N GLU A 23 9.93 -10.75 3.06
CA GLU A 23 8.73 -10.84 2.22
C GLU A 23 7.56 -10.07 2.85
N ALA A 24 6.92 -9.19 2.07
CA ALA A 24 5.94 -8.22 2.57
C ALA A 24 4.79 -8.87 3.37
N ALA A 25 4.30 -10.02 2.90
CA ALA A 25 3.22 -10.78 3.55
C ALA A 25 3.59 -11.30 4.95
N THR A 26 4.87 -11.40 5.28
CA THR A 26 5.35 -11.91 6.57
C THR A 26 5.46 -10.82 7.63
N LEU A 27 5.51 -9.55 7.21
CA LEU A 27 5.80 -8.41 8.09
C LEU A 27 4.84 -8.29 9.29
N PRO A 28 3.51 -8.49 9.15
CA PRO A 28 2.62 -8.43 10.31
C PRO A 28 2.92 -9.49 11.37
N ARG A 29 3.41 -10.67 10.97
CA ARG A 29 3.69 -11.79 11.89
C ARG A 29 4.95 -11.56 12.72
N VAL A 30 5.91 -10.80 12.19
CA VAL A 30 7.19 -10.52 12.86
C VAL A 30 7.18 -9.24 13.66
N LEU A 31 6.05 -8.51 13.73
CA LEU A 31 5.91 -7.27 14.50
C LEU A 31 6.32 -7.40 15.97
N THR A 32 6.11 -8.57 16.58
CA THR A 32 6.52 -8.83 17.98
C THR A 32 8.02 -9.09 18.15
N GLN A 33 8.78 -9.16 17.06
CA GLN A 33 10.20 -9.49 17.02
C GLN A 33 11.08 -8.33 16.55
N VAL A 34 10.47 -7.19 16.18
CA VAL A 34 11.16 -6.00 15.70
C VAL A 34 10.59 -4.76 16.38
N ASP A 35 11.39 -3.70 16.46
CA ASP A 35 10.94 -2.43 17.05
C ASP A 35 9.98 -1.67 16.12
N LEU A 36 10.17 -1.81 14.80
CA LEU A 36 9.42 -1.13 13.74
C LEU A 36 9.29 -2.05 12.52
N ALA A 37 8.14 -1.99 11.84
CA ALA A 37 7.94 -2.60 10.54
C ALA A 37 7.21 -1.64 9.60
N LEU A 38 7.68 -1.58 8.35
CA LEU A 38 7.01 -0.85 7.27
C LEU A 38 6.13 -1.83 6.51
N ILE A 39 4.82 -1.77 6.71
CA ILE A 39 3.87 -2.79 6.23
C ILE A 39 2.91 -2.18 5.20
N ASN A 40 2.71 -2.85 4.07
CA ASN A 40 1.66 -2.46 3.11
C ASN A 40 0.26 -2.55 3.74
N THR A 41 -0.60 -1.59 3.42
CA THR A 41 -1.95 -1.47 4.00
C THR A 41 -2.78 -2.75 3.85
N ASN A 42 -2.70 -3.46 2.73
CA ASN A 42 -3.46 -4.70 2.52
C ASN A 42 -3.11 -5.78 3.58
N TYR A 43 -1.81 -5.96 3.89
CA TYR A 43 -1.37 -6.93 4.88
C TYR A 43 -1.64 -6.47 6.32
N ALA A 44 -1.55 -5.16 6.57
CA ALA A 44 -1.92 -4.60 7.86
C ALA A 44 -3.41 -4.88 8.19
N LEU A 45 -4.30 -4.61 7.23
CA LEU A 45 -5.73 -4.87 7.38
C LEU A 45 -6.04 -6.36 7.55
N GLU A 46 -5.39 -7.24 6.80
CA GLU A 46 -5.54 -8.70 6.94
C GLU A 46 -5.10 -9.19 8.33
N ALA A 47 -4.05 -8.57 8.89
CA ALA A 47 -3.58 -8.82 10.25
C ALA A 47 -4.39 -8.10 11.34
N LYS A 48 -5.52 -7.46 10.98
CA LYS A 48 -6.43 -6.71 11.87
C LYS A 48 -5.79 -5.48 12.53
N LEU A 49 -4.74 -4.93 11.92
CA LEU A 49 -4.20 -3.62 12.28
C LEU A 49 -5.04 -2.53 11.61
N ASP A 50 -5.25 -1.43 12.33
CA ASP A 50 -5.89 -0.21 11.84
C ASP A 50 -4.80 0.85 11.58
N PRO A 51 -4.39 1.08 10.31
CA PRO A 51 -3.35 2.06 10.01
C PRO A 51 -3.65 3.46 10.53
N SER A 52 -4.92 3.84 10.71
CA SER A 52 -5.28 5.17 11.23
C SER A 52 -5.04 5.33 12.74
N LYS A 53 -4.76 4.23 13.44
CA LYS A 53 -4.54 4.20 14.91
C LYS A 53 -3.21 3.58 15.31
N ASP A 54 -2.85 2.49 14.65
CA ASP A 54 -1.70 1.65 15.03
C ASP A 54 -0.41 2.09 14.34
N ALA A 55 -0.50 2.81 13.21
CA ALA A 55 0.69 3.28 12.51
C ALA A 55 1.31 4.48 13.24
N LEU A 56 2.63 4.41 13.48
CA LEU A 56 3.40 5.53 14.02
C LEU A 56 3.57 6.65 13.00
N VAL A 57 3.66 6.29 11.72
CA VAL A 57 3.80 7.19 10.57
C VAL A 57 3.05 6.60 9.40
N ILE A 58 2.33 7.44 8.65
CA ILE A 58 1.63 7.08 7.42
C ILE A 58 2.17 7.95 6.29
N GLU A 59 2.36 7.36 5.11
CA GLU A 59 2.74 8.10 3.91
C GLU A 59 1.70 9.19 3.57
N GLY A 60 2.20 10.34 3.13
CA GLY A 60 1.36 11.48 2.74
C GLY A 60 0.56 11.22 1.46
N SER A 61 -0.31 12.16 1.10
CA SER A 61 -1.12 12.09 -0.12
C SER A 61 -0.31 12.31 -1.41
N ASP A 62 0.88 12.90 -1.31
CA ASP A 62 1.81 13.05 -2.44
C ASP A 62 2.67 11.79 -2.57
N SER A 63 2.06 10.71 -3.08
CA SER A 63 2.65 9.39 -3.19
C SER A 63 2.54 8.84 -4.63
N PRO A 64 3.61 8.24 -5.18
CA PRO A 64 3.57 7.61 -6.49
C PRO A 64 2.87 6.23 -6.47
N TYR A 65 2.43 5.71 -5.31
CA TYR A 65 2.01 4.32 -5.13
C TYR A 65 0.49 4.09 -5.28
N VAL A 66 -0.11 4.73 -6.28
CA VAL A 66 -1.51 4.44 -6.64
C VAL A 66 -1.62 3.00 -7.18
N ASN A 67 -2.53 2.21 -6.62
CA ASN A 67 -2.83 0.88 -7.16
C ASN A 67 -3.53 1.01 -8.52
N ILE A 68 -3.14 0.17 -9.48
CA ILE A 68 -3.61 0.23 -10.86
C ILE A 68 -4.23 -1.09 -11.31
N LEU A 69 -5.20 -1.00 -12.23
CA LEU A 69 -5.65 -2.16 -12.99
C LEU A 69 -4.66 -2.40 -14.14
N VAL A 70 -4.10 -3.60 -14.20
CA VAL A 70 -3.12 -4.00 -15.23
C VAL A 70 -3.71 -5.08 -16.12
N THR A 71 -3.41 -5.02 -17.41
CA THR A 71 -3.81 -6.00 -18.42
C THR A 71 -2.60 -6.42 -19.24
N ARG A 72 -2.75 -7.46 -20.08
CA ARG A 72 -1.74 -7.73 -21.10
C ARG A 72 -1.94 -6.75 -22.25
N GLU A 73 -0.86 -6.45 -22.95
CA GLU A 73 -0.92 -5.51 -24.07
C GLU A 73 -1.92 -5.93 -25.16
N ASP A 74 -2.04 -7.24 -25.40
CA ASP A 74 -2.92 -7.82 -26.42
C ASP A 74 -4.41 -7.81 -26.07
N ASN A 75 -4.77 -7.50 -24.81
CA ASN A 75 -6.16 -7.51 -24.36
C ASN A 75 -6.60 -6.22 -23.66
N LYS A 76 -5.77 -5.18 -23.64
CA LYS A 76 -6.09 -3.88 -23.02
C LYS A 76 -7.40 -3.25 -23.54
N ASP A 77 -7.76 -3.52 -24.79
CA ASP A 77 -8.95 -2.96 -25.44
C ASP A 77 -10.18 -3.87 -25.42
N ALA A 78 -10.08 -5.05 -24.80
CA ALA A 78 -11.19 -6.00 -24.73
C ALA A 78 -12.39 -5.41 -23.99
N ASP A 79 -13.60 -5.67 -24.48
CA ASP A 79 -14.84 -5.15 -23.88
C ASP A 79 -14.98 -5.51 -22.39
N ALA A 80 -14.51 -6.69 -21.99
CA ALA A 80 -14.48 -7.11 -20.59
C ALA A 80 -13.59 -6.20 -19.72
N VAL A 81 -12.43 -5.77 -20.23
CA VAL A 81 -11.52 -4.85 -19.52
C VAL A 81 -12.16 -3.48 -19.38
N LYS A 82 -12.74 -2.93 -20.45
CA LYS A 82 -13.43 -1.63 -20.43
C LYS A 82 -14.59 -1.63 -19.43
N LYS A 83 -15.38 -2.71 -19.41
CA LYS A 83 -16.46 -2.90 -18.43
C LYS A 83 -15.94 -2.97 -16.99
N LEU A 84 -14.81 -3.65 -16.75
CA LEU A 84 -14.19 -3.71 -15.43
C LEU A 84 -13.69 -2.34 -14.96
N VAL A 85 -13.01 -1.58 -15.82
CA VAL A 85 -12.57 -0.20 -15.50
C VAL A 85 -13.76 0.67 -15.11
N ALA A 86 -14.84 0.64 -15.90
CA ALA A 86 -16.05 1.40 -15.59
C ALA A 86 -16.69 0.97 -14.26
N ALA A 87 -16.73 -0.33 -13.99
CA ALA A 87 -17.28 -0.87 -12.74
C ALA A 87 -16.43 -0.53 -11.50
N LEU A 88 -15.11 -0.38 -11.64
CA LEU A 88 -14.23 0.04 -10.56
C LEU A 88 -14.33 1.54 -10.27
N HIS A 89 -14.68 2.36 -11.28
CA HIS A 89 -14.68 3.82 -11.19
C HIS A 89 -16.09 4.44 -11.00
N THR A 90 -16.93 3.83 -10.18
CA THR A 90 -18.26 4.40 -9.88
C THR A 90 -18.27 5.19 -8.56
N PRO A 91 -19.20 6.16 -8.40
CA PRO A 91 -19.39 6.84 -7.12
C PRO A 91 -19.68 5.89 -5.95
N GLU A 92 -20.38 4.78 -6.20
CA GLU A 92 -20.68 3.76 -5.20
C GLU A 92 -19.42 3.03 -4.74
N VAL A 93 -18.50 2.69 -5.66
CA VAL A 93 -17.21 2.07 -5.29
C VAL A 93 -16.35 3.06 -4.52
N LYS A 94 -16.29 4.32 -4.95
CA LYS A 94 -15.59 5.38 -4.23
C LYS A 94 -16.08 5.50 -2.78
N LYS A 95 -17.41 5.60 -2.62
CA LYS A 95 -18.06 5.67 -1.30
C LYS A 95 -17.80 4.42 -0.47
N LEU A 96 -17.88 3.23 -1.06
CA LEU A 96 -17.57 1.98 -0.39
C LEU A 96 -16.13 1.96 0.15
N ILE A 97 -15.16 2.44 -0.63
CA ILE A 97 -13.76 2.53 -0.19
C ILE A 97 -13.65 3.45 1.03
N GLU A 98 -14.22 4.65 0.94
CA GLU A 98 -14.18 5.66 2.01
C GLU A 98 -14.88 5.17 3.29
N GLU A 99 -16.02 4.49 3.19
CA GLU A 99 -16.77 4.01 4.35
C GLU A 99 -16.13 2.78 4.99
N LYS A 100 -15.73 1.79 4.17
CA LYS A 100 -15.22 0.50 4.66
C LYS A 100 -13.81 0.61 5.22
N TYR A 101 -12.96 1.37 4.54
CA TYR A 101 -11.54 1.48 4.89
C TYR A 101 -11.19 2.80 5.58
N LYS A 102 -12.16 3.71 5.74
CA LYS A 102 -11.97 5.00 6.40
C LYS A 102 -10.76 5.73 5.80
N SER A 103 -9.83 6.17 6.63
CA SER A 103 -8.62 6.87 6.19
C SER A 103 -7.49 5.94 5.73
N ALA A 104 -7.63 4.61 5.85
CA ALA A 104 -6.57 3.66 5.53
C ALA A 104 -6.37 3.45 4.02
N ILE A 105 -7.44 3.59 3.22
CA ILE A 105 -7.38 3.51 1.75
C ILE A 105 -8.07 4.73 1.17
N LYS A 106 -7.41 5.41 0.23
CA LYS A 106 -7.95 6.58 -0.47
C LYS A 106 -8.26 6.22 -1.93
N PRO A 107 -9.45 6.56 -2.45
CA PRO A 107 -9.75 6.44 -3.87
C PRO A 107 -8.80 7.30 -4.72
N ALA A 108 -8.44 6.81 -5.91
CA ALA A 108 -7.58 7.52 -6.86
C ALA A 108 -8.35 8.10 -8.08
N PHE A 109 -9.69 8.11 -8.00
CA PHE A 109 -10.62 8.57 -9.04
C PHE A 109 -11.82 9.30 -8.42
#